data_AF-A0A116PL34-F1
#
_entry.id   AF-A0A116PL34-F1
#
_cell.length_a   1.000
_cell.length_b   1.000
_cell.length_c   1.000
_cell.angle_alpha   90.00
_cell.angle_beta   90.00
_cell.angle_gamma   90.00
#
_symmetry.space_group_name_H-M   'P 1'
#
loop_
_entity.id
_entity.type
_entity.pdbx_description
1 polymer ?
#
loop_
_entity_poly.entity_id
_entity_poly.type
_entity_poly.pdbx_seq_one_letter_code
_entity_poly.pdbx_strand_id
1 'polypeptide(L)'
;MVAFPIWRLFFIVLSISAFYFIFYEDSQYKPFGFRYWLGLAACIWLNLVTLVSYFIAFTGGSIMVYNQYKQPLVVIFLFCLFVASMLSLLSFKAIKMMIRRTKYYRQVRKVG
;
A
#
# COMPACT_ATOMS: atom_id res chain seq x y z
N MET A 1 23.03 -6.15 21.22
CA MET A 1 22.91 -5.20 20.10
C MET A 1 21.99 -5.81 19.06
N VAL A 2 20.70 -5.43 19.05
CA VAL A 2 19.77 -5.89 18.01
C VAL A 2 20.13 -5.11 16.75
N ALA A 3 20.83 -5.74 15.81
CA ALA A 3 21.14 -5.14 14.53
C ALA A 3 19.81 -4.74 13.88
N PHE A 4 19.50 -3.44 13.89
CA PHE A 4 18.31 -2.92 13.25
C PHE A 4 18.50 -3.23 11.75
N PRO A 5 17.71 -4.13 11.15
CA PRO A 5 18.01 -4.60 9.81
C PRO A 5 17.79 -3.42 8.86
N ILE A 6 18.87 -2.91 8.29
CA ILE A 6 18.90 -1.81 7.31
C ILE A 6 17.89 -2.02 6.18
N TRP A 7 17.67 -3.27 5.80
CA TRP A 7 16.63 -3.67 4.85
C TRP A 7 15.23 -3.20 5.27
N ARG A 8 14.82 -3.30 6.55
CA ARG A 8 13.52 -2.81 7.02
C ARG A 8 13.35 -1.30 6.84
N LEU A 9 14.39 -0.51 7.12
CA LEU A 9 14.39 0.93 6.87
C LEU A 9 14.24 1.24 5.38
N PHE A 10 14.94 0.49 4.53
CA PHE A 10 14.81 0.60 3.08
C PHE A 10 13.37 0.33 2.62
N PHE A 11 12.73 -0.74 3.10
CA PHE A 11 11.31 -1.04 2.78
C PHE A 11 10.35 0.06 3.26
N ILE A 12 10.60 0.67 4.42
CA ILE A 12 9.78 1.78 4.94
C ILE A 12 9.94 3.02 4.05
N VAL A 13 11.17 3.40 3.73
CA VAL A 13 11.45 4.55 2.85
C VAL A 13 10.86 4.33 1.46
N LEU A 14 10.96 3.11 0.92
CA LEU A 14 10.40 2.74 -0.38
C LEU A 14 8.87 2.75 -0.38
N SER A 15 8.26 2.38 0.75
CA SER A 15 6.81 2.48 0.92
C SER A 15 6.35 3.94 1.01
N ILE A 16 7.06 4.79 1.77
CA ILE A 16 6.77 6.23 1.87
C ILE A 16 6.94 6.92 0.52
N SER A 17 7.99 6.59 -0.23
CA SER A 17 8.22 7.17 -1.56
C SER A 17 7.18 6.71 -2.57
N ALA A 18 6.74 5.44 -2.52
CA ALA A 18 5.63 4.94 -3.33
C ALA A 18 4.31 5.64 -3.00
N PHE A 19 4.01 5.87 -1.71
CA PHE A 19 2.86 6.65 -1.27
C PHE A 19 2.93 8.10 -1.77
N TYR A 20 4.08 8.74 -1.63
CA TYR A 20 4.29 10.11 -2.13
C TYR A 20 4.11 10.17 -3.65
N PHE A 21 4.60 9.20 -4.40
CA PHE A 21 4.45 9.16 -5.86
C PHE A 21 2.98 9.01 -6.28
N ILE A 22 2.21 8.14 -5.61
CA ILE A 22 0.78 7.95 -5.92
C ILE A 22 -0.03 9.21 -5.64
N PHE A 23 0.22 9.89 -4.52
CA PHE A 23 -0.59 11.04 -4.07
C PHE A 23 -0.12 12.40 -4.59
N TYR A 24 1.19 12.65 -4.67
CA TYR A 24 1.74 13.92 -5.13
C TYR A 24 1.48 14.12 -6.63
N GLU A 25 1.49 13.03 -7.39
CA GLU A 25 1.30 13.08 -8.84
C GLU A 25 -0.17 13.28 -9.25
N ASP A 26 -1.14 13.07 -8.36
CA ASP A 26 -2.57 13.38 -8.59
C ASP A 26 -2.79 14.86 -8.96
N SER A 27 -1.95 15.76 -8.44
CA SER A 27 -2.04 17.20 -8.70
C SER A 27 -1.59 17.61 -10.11
N GLN A 28 -0.83 16.79 -10.82
CA GLN A 28 -0.30 17.12 -12.15
C GLN A 28 -0.51 15.96 -13.12
N TYR A 29 -1.65 15.96 -13.82
CA TYR A 29 -1.90 15.11 -14.98
C TYR A 29 -0.87 15.41 -16.08
N LYS A 30 0.26 14.69 -16.08
CA LYS A 30 1.37 14.83 -17.04
C LYS A 30 1.53 13.56 -17.89
N PRO A 31 2.00 13.71 -19.15
CA PRO A 31 1.82 12.74 -20.23
C PRO A 31 2.38 11.33 -19.95
N PHE A 32 1.86 10.34 -20.68
CA PHE A 32 2.31 8.95 -20.65
C PHE A 32 3.84 8.85 -20.82
N GLY A 33 4.50 8.10 -19.94
CA GLY A 33 5.96 7.95 -19.93
C GLY A 33 6.44 7.13 -18.74
N PHE A 34 7.73 7.21 -18.41
CA PHE A 34 8.36 6.47 -17.30
C PHE A 34 7.62 6.65 -15.96
N ARG A 35 7.04 7.83 -15.73
CA ARG A 35 6.29 8.15 -14.51
C ARG A 35 4.97 7.37 -14.36
N TYR A 36 4.27 7.08 -15.45
CA TYR A 36 3.08 6.22 -15.40
C TYR A 36 3.44 4.79 -14.95
N TRP A 37 4.57 4.26 -15.46
CA TRP A 37 5.09 2.96 -15.06
C TRP A 37 5.55 2.95 -13.60
N LEU A 38 6.15 4.04 -13.11
CA LEU A 38 6.47 4.21 -11.69
C LEU A 38 5.22 4.24 -10.81
N GLY A 39 4.17 4.98 -11.20
CA GLY A 39 2.89 5.00 -10.48
C GLY A 39 2.21 3.63 -10.47
N LEU A 40 2.30 2.87 -11.57
CA LEU A 40 1.79 1.50 -11.65
C LEU A 40 2.59 0.55 -10.75
N ALA A 41 3.93 0.65 -10.77
CA ALA A 41 4.79 -0.11 -9.88
C ALA A 41 4.52 0.22 -8.39
N ALA A 42 4.32 1.50 -8.06
CA ALA A 42 3.94 1.93 -6.72
C ALA A 42 2.55 1.38 -6.32
N CYS A 43 1.59 1.35 -7.24
CA CYS A 43 0.27 0.76 -6.99
C CYS A 43 0.35 -0.76 -6.75
N ILE A 44 1.16 -1.49 -7.53
CA ILE A 44 1.43 -2.92 -7.32
C ILE A 44 2.10 -3.12 -5.96
N TRP A 45 3.10 -2.30 -5.64
CA TRP A 45 3.82 -2.34 -4.38
C TRP A 45 2.89 -2.15 -3.19
N LEU A 46 2.03 -1.14 -3.24
CA LEU A 46 1.06 -0.85 -2.18
C LEU A 46 0.11 -2.04 -1.97
N ASN A 47 -0.36 -2.69 -3.05
CA ASN A 47 -1.17 -3.91 -2.94
C ASN A 47 -0.40 -5.08 -2.30
N LEU A 48 0.89 -5.27 -2.65
CA LEU A 48 1.74 -6.27 -2.01
C LEU A 48 1.91 -6.00 -0.51
N VAL A 49 2.18 -4.75 -0.13
CA VAL A 49 2.29 -4.35 1.29
C VAL A 49 0.96 -4.59 2.01
N THR A 50 -0.16 -4.30 1.35
CA THR A 50 -1.50 -4.57 1.91
C THR A 50 -1.72 -6.07 2.14
N LEU A 51 -1.31 -6.91 1.19
CA LEU A 51 -1.40 -8.37 1.31
C LEU A 51 -0.54 -8.90 2.47
N VAL A 52 0.70 -8.42 2.59
CA VAL A 52 1.60 -8.75 3.70
C VAL A 52 1.00 -8.31 5.04
N SER A 53 0.36 -7.13 5.08
CA SER A 53 -0.30 -6.65 6.31
C SER A 53 -1.44 -7.57 6.75
N TYR A 54 -2.22 -8.12 5.80
CA TYR A 54 -3.25 -9.12 6.11
C TYR A 54 -2.66 -10.43 6.61
N PHE A 55 -1.53 -10.87 6.03
CA PHE A 55 -0.85 -12.07 6.50
C PHE A 55 -0.37 -11.91 7.95
N ILE A 56 0.23 -10.76 8.28
CA ILE A 56 0.65 -10.43 9.65
C ILE A 56 -0.54 -10.36 10.60
N ALA A 57 -1.64 -9.71 10.19
CA ALA A 57 -2.86 -9.67 10.99
C ALA A 57 -3.42 -11.08 11.22
N PHE A 58 -3.47 -11.92 10.19
CA PHE A 58 -3.91 -13.31 10.32
C PHE A 58 -3.03 -14.13 11.28
N THR A 59 -1.71 -14.07 11.12
CA THR A 59 -0.78 -14.74 12.05
C THR A 59 -0.92 -14.21 13.47
N GLY A 60 -1.07 -12.90 13.66
CA GLY A 60 -1.31 -12.27 14.96
C GLY A 60 -2.64 -12.72 15.59
N GLY A 61 -3.69 -12.87 14.79
CA GLY A 61 -4.99 -13.39 15.22
C GLY A 61 -4.89 -14.84 15.68
N SER A 62 -4.19 -15.69 14.92
CA SER A 62 -3.96 -17.10 15.30
C SER A 62 -3.19 -17.23 16.62
N ILE A 63 -2.17 -16.39 16.84
CA ILE A 63 -1.40 -16.35 18.09
C ILE A 63 -2.28 -15.87 19.25
N MET A 64 -3.15 -14.88 19.02
CA MET A 64 -4.11 -14.39 20.01
C MET A 64 -5.09 -15.48 20.46
N VAL A 65 -5.64 -16.25 19.52
CA VAL A 65 -6.55 -17.38 19.78
C VAL A 65 -5.81 -18.49 20.56
N TYR A 66 -4.58 -18.80 20.17
CA TYR A 66 -3.75 -19.80 20.85
C TYR A 66 -3.43 -19.42 22.31
N ASN A 67 -3.16 -18.14 22.59
CA ASN A 67 -2.85 -17.63 23.93
C ASN A 67 -4.07 -17.22 24.76
N GLN A 68 -5.26 -17.76 24.46
CA GLN A 68 -6.52 -17.50 25.19
C GLN A 68 -6.82 -16.00 25.39
N TYR A 69 -6.55 -15.18 24.37
CA TYR A 69 -6.91 -13.75 24.39
C TYR A 69 -6.29 -12.94 25.54
N LYS A 70 -5.02 -13.16 25.86
CA LYS A 70 -4.28 -12.21 26.73
C LYS A 70 -4.49 -10.78 26.23
N GLN A 71 -5.04 -9.91 27.09
CA GLN A 71 -5.40 -8.53 26.77
C GLN A 71 -4.38 -7.75 25.92
N PRO A 72 -3.05 -7.80 26.17
CA PRO A 72 -2.10 -7.05 25.33
C PRO A 72 -2.04 -7.55 23.88
N LEU A 73 -2.25 -8.85 23.62
CA LEU A 73 -2.26 -9.41 22.27
C LEU A 73 -3.51 -8.98 21.49
N VAL A 74 -4.64 -8.82 22.19
CA VAL A 74 -5.89 -8.35 21.58
C VAL A 74 -5.75 -6.91 21.08
N VAL A 75 -5.12 -6.03 21.86
CA VAL A 75 -4.89 -4.63 21.47
C VAL A 75 -3.97 -4.54 20.26
N ILE A 76 -2.87 -5.32 20.24
CA ILE A 76 -1.93 -5.35 19.11
C ILE A 76 -2.64 -5.87 17.85
N PHE A 77 -3.47 -6.91 17.98
CA PHE A 77 -4.23 -7.46 16.86
C PHE A 77 -5.24 -6.46 16.29
N LEU A 78 -6.01 -5.76 17.14
CA LEU A 78 -6.94 -4.71 16.72
C LEU A 78 -6.22 -3.55 16.03
N PHE A 79 -5.05 -3.15 16.54
CA PHE A 79 -4.22 -2.13 15.90
C PHE A 79 -3.74 -2.59 14.51
N CYS A 80 -3.25 -3.82 14.37
CA CYS A 80 -2.87 -4.38 13.07
C CYS A 80 -4.04 -4.45 12.09
N LEU A 81 -5.24 -4.83 12.55
CA LEU A 81 -6.46 -4.83 11.73
C LEU A 81 -6.84 -3.42 11.26
N PHE A 82 -6.73 -2.42 12.13
CA PHE A 82 -6.99 -1.02 11.78
C PHE A 82 -6.00 -0.50 10.73
N VAL A 83 -4.73 -0.83 10.86
CA VAL A 83 -3.71 -0.48 9.87
C VAL A 83 -4.00 -1.16 8.52
N ALA A 84 -4.32 -2.45 8.53
CA ALA A 84 -4.65 -3.20 7.30
C ALA A 84 -5.90 -2.64 6.61
N SER A 85 -6.93 -2.25 7.35
CA SER A 85 -8.15 -1.66 6.78
C SER A 85 -7.89 -0.29 6.15
N MET A 86 -7.08 0.56 6.79
CA MET A 86 -6.66 1.84 6.23
C MET A 86 -5.83 1.66 4.94
N LEU A 87 -4.89 0.70 4.93
CA LEU A 87 -4.13 0.35 3.73
C LEU A 87 -5.03 -0.12 2.59
N SER A 88 -6.09 -0.88 2.88
CA SER A 88 -7.07 -1.33 1.90
C SER A 88 -7.87 -0.17 1.28
N LEU A 89 -8.26 0.82 2.07
CA LEU A 89 -8.90 2.04 1.55
C LEU A 89 -7.96 2.84 0.65
N LEU A 90 -6.67 2.91 1.03
CA LEU A 90 -5.61 3.54 0.25
C LEU A 90 -5.37 2.80 -1.08
N SER A 91 -5.32 1.47 -1.07
CA SER A 91 -5.16 0.66 -2.28
C SER A 91 -6.35 0.82 -3.23
N PHE A 92 -7.57 0.85 -2.71
CA PHE A 92 -8.76 1.09 -3.51
C PHE A 92 -8.72 2.47 -4.20
N LYS A 93 -8.32 3.53 -3.46
CA LYS A 93 -8.15 4.87 -4.04
C LYS A 93 -7.06 4.87 -5.13
N ALA A 94 -5.92 4.23 -4.89
CA ALA A 94 -4.83 4.14 -5.84
C ALA A 94 -5.25 3.43 -7.15
N ILE A 95 -5.93 2.30 -7.05
CA ILE A 95 -6.46 1.56 -8.21
C ILE A 95 -7.46 2.41 -8.99
N LYS A 96 -8.41 3.05 -8.29
CA LYS A 96 -9.42 3.91 -8.93
C LYS A 96 -8.78 5.09 -9.67
N MET A 97 -7.73 5.67 -9.11
CA MET A 97 -6.96 6.75 -9.73
C MET A 97 -6.21 6.26 -10.98
N MET A 98 -5.54 5.11 -10.89
CA MET A 98 -4.86 4.50 -12.04
C MET A 98 -5.84 4.21 -13.18
N ILE A 99 -7.02 3.64 -12.90
CA ILE A 99 -8.06 3.39 -13.91
C ILE A 99 -8.52 4.69 -14.58
N ARG A 100 -8.73 5.76 -13.82
CA ARG A 100 -9.10 7.07 -14.39
C ARG A 100 -8.03 7.60 -15.33
N ARG A 101 -6.75 7.53 -14.94
CA ARG A 101 -5.62 7.90 -15.78
C ARG A 101 -5.62 7.09 -17.07
N THR A 102 -5.67 5.76 -16.99
CA THR A 102 -5.67 4.88 -18.17
C THR A 102 -6.85 5.17 -19.10
N LYS A 103 -8.05 5.45 -18.57
CA LYS A 103 -9.21 5.85 -19.37
C LYS A 103 -9.03 7.20 -20.07
N TYR A 104 -8.55 8.22 -19.35
CA TYR A 104 -8.29 9.55 -19.91
C TYR A 104 -7.31 9.46 -21.10
N TYR A 105 -6.23 8.71 -20.93
CA TYR A 105 -5.25 8.51 -22.01
C TYR A 105 -5.80 7.72 -23.20
N ARG A 106 -6.66 6.72 -22.95
CA ARG A 106 -7.35 6.00 -24.03
C ARG A 106 -8.29 6.91 -24.82
N GLN A 107 -8.84 7.94 -24.19
CA GLN A 107 -9.66 8.95 -24.88
C GLN A 107 -8.78 9.91 -25.69
N VAL A 108 -7.67 10.41 -25.14
CA VAL A 108 -6.74 11.29 -25.87
C VAL A 108 -6.18 10.61 -27.13
N ARG A 109 -5.79 9.33 -27.05
CA ARG A 109 -5.30 8.56 -28.21
C ARG A 109 -6.37 8.29 -29.28
N LYS A 110 -7.66 8.42 -28.96
CA LYS A 110 -8.76 8.24 -29.93
C LYS A 110 -9.12 9.52 -30.67
N VAL A 111 -8.69 10.68 -30.16
CA VAL A 111 -9.04 12.01 -30.68
C VAL A 111 -7.89 12.62 -31.48
N GLY A 112 -6.63 12.26 -31.18
CA GLY A 112 -5.46 12.60 -31.99
C GLY A 112 -5.11 11.49 -32.98
#